data_AF-A0A3L6VPW0-F1
#
_entry.id   AF-A0A3L6VPW0-F1
#
_cell.length_a   1.000
_cell.length_b   1.000
_cell.length_c   1.000
_cell.angle_alpha   90.00
_cell.angle_beta   90.00
_cell.angle_gamma   90.00
#
_symmetry.space_group_name_H-M   'P 1'
#
loop_
_entity.id
_entity.type
_entity.pdbx_description
1 polymer ?
#
loop_
_entity_poly.entity_id
_entity_poly.type
_entity_poly.pdbx_seq_one_letter_code
_entity_poly.pdbx_strand_id
1 'polypeptide(L)'
;MLAKAIPAQAASFMSYLIVKTSLGLTMELFRVGPIVVGVLFSVLAPKSSPRDRAAKWCGLAPASEPGVLPYSQNLPDYFLAILLTLTFCPMSPVLCYFAYGYFVVSDVVFRRQLLFVYNPALNSTGLCWHPMYNFVIASLVVAQLTLLGVLSLKKAPGPVVAAAVLPFLTLFAHVNILNLYPRTATYLPLLDCVRIDRHRRYGHHITDFPKDNYVQPAMLARTPLQPEYPPSHASGINGSDGDLNIAVAPSTALRDERDKDELGMYFLSE
;
A
#
# COMPACT_ATOMS: atom_id res chain seq x y z
N MET A 1 -11.82 -42.12 6.69
CA MET A 1 -10.80 -41.32 5.96
C MET A 1 -10.88 -39.84 6.30
N LEU A 2 -12.05 -39.19 6.25
CA LEU A 2 -12.21 -37.75 6.55
C LEU A 2 -11.71 -37.33 7.97
N ALA A 3 -12.03 -38.10 9.01
CA ALA A 3 -11.63 -37.78 10.38
C ALA A 3 -10.11 -37.83 10.63
N LYS A 4 -9.34 -38.59 9.82
CA LYS A 4 -7.87 -38.61 9.90
C LYS A 4 -7.22 -37.50 9.06
N ALA A 5 -7.93 -36.99 8.06
CA ALA A 5 -7.43 -35.94 7.17
C ALA A 5 -7.47 -34.54 7.81
N ILE A 6 -8.48 -34.27 8.67
CA ILE A 6 -8.68 -32.95 9.30
C ILE A 6 -7.47 -32.51 10.16
N PRO A 7 -6.91 -33.35 11.05
CA PRO A 7 -5.75 -32.96 11.86
C PRO A 7 -4.48 -32.80 11.01
N ALA A 8 -4.30 -33.65 10.00
CA ALA A 8 -3.17 -33.56 9.07
C ALA A 8 -3.19 -32.24 8.29
N GLN A 9 -4.38 -31.80 7.88
CA GLN A 9 -4.55 -30.52 7.19
C GLN A 9 -4.22 -29.32 8.10
N ALA A 10 -4.63 -29.36 9.36
CA ALA A 10 -4.30 -28.32 10.34
C ALA A 10 -2.79 -28.21 10.62
N ALA A 11 -2.06 -29.33 10.62
CA ALA A 11 -0.59 -29.35 10.77
C ALA A 11 0.12 -28.63 9.62
N SER A 12 -0.32 -28.86 8.38
CA SER A 12 0.21 -28.15 7.21
C SER A 12 -0.06 -26.64 7.28
N PHE A 13 -1.23 -26.23 7.75
CA PHE A 13 -1.55 -24.80 7.92
C PHE A 13 -0.76 -24.13 9.05
N MET A 14 -0.53 -24.82 10.16
CA MET A 14 0.37 -24.31 11.22
C MET A 14 1.78 -24.09 10.67
N SER A 15 2.30 -25.06 9.91
CA SER A 15 3.62 -24.94 9.28
C SER A 15 3.67 -23.75 8.31
N TYR A 16 2.64 -23.58 7.48
CA TYR A 16 2.51 -22.42 6.58
C TYR A 16 2.55 -21.09 7.35
N LEU A 17 1.78 -20.95 8.44
CA LEU A 17 1.79 -19.74 9.26
C LEU A 17 3.16 -19.47 9.89
N ILE A 18 3.84 -20.52 10.39
CA ILE A 18 5.18 -20.39 10.96
C ILE A 18 6.18 -19.92 9.90
N VAL A 19 6.17 -20.50 8.69
CA VAL A 19 7.05 -20.07 7.60
C VAL A 19 6.73 -18.63 7.18
N LYS A 20 5.45 -18.26 7.07
CA LYS A 20 5.06 -16.89 6.71
C LYS A 20 5.48 -15.87 7.78
N THR A 21 5.35 -16.23 9.06
CA THR A 21 5.76 -15.36 10.18
C THR A 21 7.28 -15.21 10.24
N SER A 22 8.01 -16.31 10.14
CA SER A 22 9.47 -16.29 10.28
C SER A 22 10.17 -15.78 9.04
N LEU A 23 9.90 -16.36 7.87
CA LEU A 23 10.58 -16.00 6.63
C LEU A 23 9.94 -14.80 5.94
N GLY A 24 8.61 -14.82 5.79
CA GLY A 24 7.87 -13.78 5.08
C GLY A 24 8.02 -12.41 5.73
N LEU A 25 7.68 -12.29 7.03
CA LEU A 25 7.81 -11.01 7.74
C LEU A 25 9.28 -10.57 7.88
N THR A 26 10.24 -11.49 8.01
CA THR A 26 11.66 -11.12 8.05
C THR A 26 12.13 -10.57 6.70
N MET A 27 11.77 -11.21 5.58
CA MET A 27 12.10 -10.71 4.24
C MET A 27 11.49 -9.33 3.97
N GLU A 28 10.25 -9.13 4.43
CA GLU A 28 9.59 -7.83 4.34
C GLU A 28 10.27 -6.80 5.25
N LEU A 29 10.61 -7.16 6.50
CA LEU A 29 11.28 -6.29 7.46
C LEU A 29 12.65 -5.81 6.96
N PHE A 30 13.44 -6.69 6.35
CA PHE A 30 14.70 -6.35 5.70
C PHE A 30 14.52 -5.64 4.36
N ARG A 31 13.28 -5.55 3.84
CA ARG A 31 12.97 -4.91 2.57
C ARG A 31 13.83 -5.51 1.43
N VAL A 32 13.93 -6.84 1.38
CA VAL A 32 14.85 -7.57 0.48
C VAL A 32 14.60 -7.21 -0.99
N GLY A 33 13.33 -7.04 -1.40
CA GLY A 33 12.97 -6.68 -2.78
C GLY A 33 13.69 -5.42 -3.31
N PRO A 34 13.49 -4.23 -2.71
CA PRO A 34 14.16 -3.01 -3.17
C PRO A 34 15.67 -3.00 -2.92
N ILE A 35 16.20 -3.77 -1.97
CA ILE A 35 17.65 -3.96 -1.84
C ILE A 35 18.20 -4.67 -3.08
N VAL A 36 17.55 -5.76 -3.52
CA VAL A 36 17.96 -6.49 -4.72
C VAL A 36 17.87 -5.61 -5.97
N VAL A 37 16.78 -4.85 -6.13
CA VAL A 37 16.62 -3.91 -7.26
C VAL A 37 17.67 -2.80 -7.20
N GLY A 38 17.97 -2.26 -6.02
CA GLY A 38 18.98 -1.22 -5.84
C GLY A 38 20.40 -1.70 -6.14
N VAL A 39 20.75 -2.93 -5.73
CA VAL A 39 22.03 -3.56 -6.08
C VAL A 39 22.10 -3.77 -7.59
N LEU A 40 21.04 -4.28 -8.21
CA LEU A 40 20.97 -4.49 -9.65
C LEU A 40 21.12 -3.18 -10.43
N PHE A 41 20.46 -2.11 -9.97
CA PHE A 41 20.62 -0.76 -10.52
C PHE A 41 22.06 -0.27 -10.42
N SER A 42 22.74 -0.48 -9.29
CA SER A 42 24.13 -0.05 -9.10
C SER A 42 25.14 -0.76 -10.01
N VAL A 43 24.82 -2.00 -10.44
CA VAL A 43 25.66 -2.82 -11.31
C VAL A 43 25.39 -2.54 -12.79
N LEU A 44 24.13 -2.34 -13.19
CA LEU A 44 23.76 -2.18 -14.60
C LEU A 44 23.68 -0.72 -15.07
N ALA A 45 23.44 0.26 -14.19
CA ALA A 45 23.24 1.64 -14.62
C ALA A 45 24.56 2.38 -14.91
N PRO A 46 24.69 3.09 -16.05
CA PRO A 46 25.83 3.96 -16.34
C PRO A 46 25.93 5.11 -15.32
N LYS A 47 27.11 5.32 -14.74
CA LYS A 47 27.34 6.29 -13.63
C LYS A 47 27.48 7.75 -14.11
N SER A 48 26.57 8.26 -14.92
CA SER A 48 26.67 9.64 -15.42
C SER A 48 25.65 10.54 -14.72
N SER A 49 26.11 11.49 -13.90
CA SER A 49 25.33 12.50 -13.15
C SER A 49 24.61 12.08 -11.84
N PRO A 50 24.66 12.90 -10.76
CA PRO A 50 23.89 12.69 -9.53
C PRO A 50 22.37 12.67 -9.72
N ARG A 51 21.87 13.36 -10.77
CA ARG A 51 20.43 13.45 -11.07
C ARG A 51 19.88 12.23 -11.80
N ASP A 52 20.70 11.61 -12.65
CA ASP A 52 20.37 10.35 -13.32
C ASP A 52 20.35 9.18 -12.32
N ARG A 53 21.07 9.32 -11.21
CA ARG A 53 21.04 8.40 -10.08
C ARG A 53 19.70 8.40 -9.32
N ALA A 54 18.90 9.45 -9.46
CA ALA A 54 17.55 9.56 -8.91
C ALA A 54 16.46 9.20 -9.95
N ALA A 55 16.84 9.08 -11.23
CA ALA A 55 15.91 8.74 -12.30
C ALA A 55 15.66 7.22 -12.34
N LYS A 56 14.42 6.84 -12.61
CA LYS A 56 14.04 5.43 -12.82
C LYS A 56 14.60 4.99 -14.17
N TRP A 57 15.50 4.01 -14.18
CA TRP A 57 16.05 3.45 -15.40
C TRP A 57 15.37 2.12 -15.71
N CYS A 58 14.66 2.02 -16.85
CA CYS A 58 13.95 0.79 -17.28
C CYS A 58 13.07 0.15 -16.19
N GLY A 59 12.45 0.96 -15.32
CA GLY A 59 11.61 0.48 -14.21
C GLY A 59 12.38 0.10 -12.94
N LEU A 60 13.71 0.16 -12.93
CA LEU A 60 14.53 0.04 -11.73
C LEU A 60 14.60 1.40 -11.04
N ALA A 61 14.25 1.41 -9.76
CA ALA A 61 14.36 2.59 -8.90
C ALA A 61 15.61 2.47 -8.01
N PRO A 62 16.28 3.59 -7.72
CA PRO A 62 17.36 3.61 -6.73
C PRO A 62 16.83 3.24 -5.35
N ALA A 63 17.65 2.55 -4.55
CA ALA A 63 17.28 2.11 -3.19
C ALA A 63 16.92 3.27 -2.23
N SER A 64 17.29 4.49 -2.59
CA SER A 64 16.99 5.72 -1.85
C SER A 64 15.56 6.23 -2.04
N GLU A 65 14.81 5.77 -3.04
CA GLU A 65 13.40 6.16 -3.20
C GLU A 65 12.51 5.34 -2.25
N PRO A 66 11.65 6.00 -1.45
CA PRO A 66 10.67 5.30 -0.64
C PRO A 66 9.71 4.56 -1.57
N GLY A 67 9.52 3.27 -1.31
CA GLY A 67 8.70 2.40 -2.14
C GLY A 67 7.23 2.65 -1.89
N VAL A 68 6.41 2.25 -2.85
CA VAL A 68 4.97 2.10 -2.61
C VAL A 68 4.71 0.79 -1.87
N LEU A 69 3.77 0.80 -0.92
CA LEU A 69 3.35 -0.43 -0.26
C LEU A 69 2.55 -1.30 -1.26
N PRO A 70 2.95 -2.56 -1.52
CA PRO A 70 2.23 -3.45 -2.42
C PRO A 70 0.97 -4.03 -1.76
N TYR A 71 -0.09 -3.22 -1.67
CA TYR A 71 -1.37 -3.63 -1.09
C TYR A 71 -1.95 -4.90 -1.74
N SER A 72 -1.82 -5.05 -3.05
CA SER A 72 -2.39 -6.18 -3.80
C SER A 72 -1.77 -7.53 -3.48
N GLN A 73 -0.51 -7.57 -3.03
CA GLN A 73 0.19 -8.81 -2.70
C GLN A 73 -0.01 -9.20 -1.24
N ASN A 74 0.12 -8.22 -0.33
CA ASN A 74 0.06 -8.47 1.10
C ASN A 74 -1.38 -8.69 1.62
N LEU A 75 -2.37 -7.98 1.07
CA LEU A 75 -3.74 -7.99 1.60
C LEU A 75 -4.44 -9.37 1.47
N PRO A 76 -4.41 -10.07 0.31
CA PRO A 76 -4.99 -11.41 0.18
C PRO A 76 -4.38 -12.43 1.14
N ASP A 77 -3.10 -12.23 1.44
CA ASP A 77 -2.32 -13.08 2.31
C ASP A 77 -2.79 -13.03 3.77
N TYR A 78 -3.23 -11.86 4.23
CA TYR A 78 -3.86 -11.70 5.54
C TYR A 78 -5.30 -12.21 5.55
N PHE A 79 -6.05 -11.98 4.47
CA PHE A 79 -7.40 -12.51 4.34
C PHE A 79 -7.43 -14.04 4.41
N LEU A 80 -6.52 -14.71 3.72
CA LEU A 80 -6.37 -16.17 3.79
C LEU A 80 -6.02 -16.63 5.21
N ALA A 81 -5.11 -15.93 5.89
CA ALA A 81 -4.75 -16.25 7.28
C ALA A 81 -5.95 -16.12 8.24
N ILE A 82 -6.75 -15.06 8.12
CA ILE A 82 -7.98 -14.86 8.92
C ILE A 82 -8.97 -16.00 8.65
N LEU A 83 -9.21 -16.32 7.38
CA LEU A 83 -10.16 -17.35 6.98
C LEU A 83 -9.77 -18.73 7.52
N LEU A 84 -8.50 -19.11 7.37
CA LEU A 84 -7.99 -20.38 7.89
C LEU A 84 -8.07 -20.42 9.42
N THR A 85 -7.68 -19.32 10.09
CA THR A 85 -7.70 -19.25 11.55
C THR A 85 -9.12 -19.42 12.08
N LEU A 86 -10.10 -18.71 11.54
CA LEU A 86 -11.51 -18.83 11.94
C LEU A 86 -12.05 -20.25 11.70
N THR A 87 -11.74 -20.83 10.54
CA THR A 87 -12.24 -22.16 10.15
C THR A 87 -11.66 -23.28 11.02
N PHE A 88 -10.37 -23.24 11.33
CA PHE A 88 -9.69 -24.30 12.10
C PHE A 88 -9.64 -24.06 13.61
N CYS A 89 -9.97 -22.86 14.09
CA CYS A 89 -10.03 -22.51 15.51
C CYS A 89 -10.82 -23.53 16.37
N PRO A 90 -12.07 -23.91 16.03
CA PRO A 90 -12.81 -24.88 16.84
C PRO A 90 -12.28 -26.31 16.74
N MET A 91 -11.46 -26.63 15.73
CA MET A 91 -10.87 -27.96 15.55
C MET A 91 -9.54 -28.12 16.29
N SER A 92 -8.70 -27.08 16.25
CA SER A 92 -7.39 -27.04 16.90
C SER A 92 -7.12 -25.64 17.47
N PRO A 93 -7.35 -25.41 18.78
CA PRO A 93 -7.11 -24.11 19.39
C PRO A 93 -5.62 -23.74 19.41
N VAL A 94 -4.72 -24.73 19.29
CA VAL A 94 -3.28 -24.51 19.19
C VAL A 94 -2.92 -23.65 17.97
N LEU A 95 -3.62 -23.83 16.84
CA LEU A 95 -3.41 -23.02 15.64
C LEU A 95 -3.71 -21.54 15.90
N CYS A 96 -4.68 -21.23 16.76
CA CYS A 96 -5.05 -19.86 17.11
C CYS A 96 -3.89 -19.11 17.79
N TYR A 97 -3.13 -19.76 18.68
CA TYR A 97 -1.96 -19.14 19.31
C TYR A 97 -0.87 -18.77 18.30
N PHE A 98 -0.61 -19.63 17.32
CA PHE A 98 0.35 -19.33 16.26
C PHE A 98 -0.14 -18.21 15.33
N ALA A 99 -1.43 -18.22 14.97
CA ALA A 99 -2.03 -17.16 14.18
C ALA A 99 -2.02 -15.82 14.91
N TYR A 100 -2.30 -15.82 16.22
CA TYR A 100 -2.17 -14.63 17.06
C TYR A 100 -0.74 -14.08 17.04
N GLY A 101 0.27 -14.94 17.21
CA GLY A 101 1.67 -14.55 17.06
C GLY A 101 1.98 -13.92 15.70
N TYR A 102 1.47 -14.48 14.61
CA TYR A 102 1.60 -13.91 13.26
C TYR A 102 1.03 -12.48 13.17
N PHE A 103 -0.19 -12.26 13.67
CA PHE A 103 -0.83 -10.94 13.62
C PHE A 103 -0.09 -9.91 14.50
N VAL A 104 0.38 -10.30 15.68
CA VAL A 104 1.13 -9.40 16.59
C VAL A 104 2.47 -9.00 15.98
N VAL A 105 3.24 -9.95 15.46
CA VAL A 105 4.54 -9.65 14.84
C VAL A 105 4.34 -8.81 13.57
N SER A 106 3.33 -9.15 12.76
CA SER A 106 2.97 -8.37 11.57
C SER A 106 2.62 -6.92 11.94
N ASP A 107 1.78 -6.69 12.96
CA ASP A 107 1.40 -5.35 13.41
C ASP A 107 2.62 -4.49 13.78
N VAL A 108 3.58 -5.05 14.52
CA VAL A 108 4.81 -4.34 14.89
C VAL A 108 5.68 -4.01 13.67
N VAL A 109 5.87 -4.97 12.76
CA VAL A 109 6.68 -4.80 11.55
C VAL A 109 6.07 -3.74 10.63
N PHE A 110 4.79 -3.87 10.29
CA PHE A 110 4.12 -2.96 9.36
C PHE A 110 3.97 -1.56 9.96
N ARG A 111 3.72 -1.40 11.27
CA ARG A 111 3.74 -0.07 11.91
C ARG A 111 5.07 0.64 11.71
N ARG A 112 6.18 -0.07 11.95
CA ARG A 112 7.52 0.51 11.75
C ARG A 112 7.75 0.89 10.28
N GLN A 113 7.36 0.03 9.35
CA GLN A 113 7.57 0.30 7.93
C GLN A 113 6.70 1.44 7.39
N LEU A 114 5.44 1.53 7.82
CA LEU A 114 4.54 2.61 7.44
C LEU A 114 5.01 3.98 7.94
N LEU A 115 5.67 4.04 9.11
CA LEU A 115 6.19 5.29 9.66
C LEU A 115 7.51 5.75 9.02
N PHE A 116 8.41 4.81 8.68
CA PHE A 116 9.80 5.17 8.32
C PHE A 116 10.20 4.87 6.88
N VAL A 117 9.45 4.02 6.16
CA VAL A 117 9.93 3.43 4.90
C VAL A 117 8.99 3.71 3.73
N TYR A 118 7.69 3.53 3.92
CA TYR A 118 6.71 3.59 2.84
C TYR A 118 6.14 5.01 2.67
N ASN A 119 6.02 5.45 1.42
CA ASN A 119 5.30 6.67 1.09
C ASN A 119 3.86 6.29 0.70
N PRO A 120 2.81 6.88 1.33
CA PRO A 120 1.43 6.65 0.94
C PRO A 120 1.15 7.27 -0.44
N ALA A 121 1.38 6.51 -1.51
CA ALA A 121 1.06 6.94 -2.87
C ALA A 121 -0.45 7.05 -3.14
N LEU A 122 -1.29 6.39 -2.33
CA LEU A 122 -2.73 6.36 -2.46
C LEU A 122 -3.39 6.71 -1.12
N ASN A 123 -3.94 7.92 -1.03
CA ASN A 123 -4.74 8.36 0.10
C ASN A 123 -6.19 7.89 -0.09
N SER A 124 -6.46 6.63 0.28
CA SER A 124 -7.77 6.00 0.07
C SER A 124 -8.79 6.27 1.19
N THR A 125 -8.45 7.06 2.21
CA THR A 125 -9.33 7.46 3.34
C THR A 125 -10.17 6.31 3.92
N GLY A 126 -9.63 5.09 3.94
CA GLY A 126 -10.30 3.91 4.51
C GLY A 126 -11.37 3.24 3.62
N LEU A 127 -11.47 3.52 2.32
CA LEU A 127 -12.43 2.87 1.42
C LEU A 127 -12.33 1.33 1.43
N CYS A 128 -11.14 0.78 1.67
CA CYS A 128 -10.90 -0.66 1.78
C CYS A 128 -11.53 -1.33 3.02
N TRP A 129 -12.07 -0.58 3.97
CA TRP A 129 -12.67 -1.14 5.19
C TRP A 129 -13.90 -2.03 4.92
N HIS A 130 -14.79 -1.60 4.02
CA HIS A 130 -16.00 -2.36 3.67
C HIS A 130 -15.72 -3.74 3.08
N PRO A 131 -14.89 -3.86 2.02
CA PRO A 131 -14.57 -5.19 1.49
C PRO A 131 -13.84 -6.04 2.53
N MET A 132 -13.01 -5.45 3.39
CA MET A 132 -12.34 -6.15 4.49
C MET A 132 -13.36 -6.76 5.47
N TYR A 133 -14.33 -5.97 5.94
CA TYR A 133 -15.40 -6.43 6.83
C TYR A 133 -16.23 -7.54 6.19
N ASN A 134 -16.66 -7.37 4.93
CA ASN A 134 -17.44 -8.38 4.23
C ASN A 134 -16.69 -9.71 4.10
N PHE A 135 -15.38 -9.65 3.84
CA PHE A 135 -14.55 -10.85 3.79
C PHE A 135 -14.47 -11.54 5.16
N VAL A 136 -14.28 -10.80 6.25
CA VAL A 136 -14.25 -11.37 7.61
C VAL A 136 -15.57 -12.06 7.94
N ILE A 137 -16.71 -11.42 7.66
CA ILE A 137 -18.03 -12.04 7.87
C ILE A 137 -18.22 -13.28 7.00
N ALA A 138 -17.85 -13.24 5.72
CA ALA A 138 -17.91 -14.41 4.85
C ALA A 138 -17.06 -15.58 5.39
N SER A 139 -15.86 -15.29 5.87
CA SER A 139 -14.98 -16.29 6.48
C SER A 139 -15.54 -16.88 7.78
N LEU A 140 -16.25 -16.07 8.58
CA LEU A 140 -16.95 -16.52 9.78
C LEU A 140 -18.12 -17.45 9.44
N VAL A 141 -18.89 -17.13 8.41
CA VAL A 141 -19.97 -18.00 7.92
C VAL A 141 -19.41 -19.34 7.43
N VAL A 142 -18.31 -19.33 6.67
CA VAL A 142 -17.61 -20.56 6.26
C VAL A 142 -17.13 -21.38 7.47
N ALA A 143 -16.59 -20.74 8.50
CA ALA A 143 -16.17 -21.40 9.73
C ALA A 143 -17.35 -22.05 10.48
N GLN A 144 -18.52 -21.41 10.51
CA GLN A 144 -19.72 -21.98 11.13
C GLN A 144 -20.31 -23.14 10.34
N LEU A 145 -20.34 -23.03 9.00
CA LEU A 145 -20.81 -24.12 8.12
C LEU A 145 -19.90 -25.35 8.22
N THR A 146 -18.59 -25.14 8.26
CA THR A 146 -17.61 -26.25 8.44
C THR A 146 -17.73 -26.87 9.83
N LEU A 147 -17.92 -26.06 10.89
CA LEU A 147 -18.19 -26.56 12.24
C LEU A 147 -19.46 -27.41 12.29
N LEU A 148 -20.55 -26.94 11.69
CA LEU A 148 -21.81 -27.68 11.59
C LEU A 148 -21.62 -29.00 10.85
N GLY A 149 -20.84 -29.00 9.76
CA GLY A 149 -20.50 -30.22 9.02
C GLY A 149 -19.77 -31.24 9.89
N VAL A 150 -18.73 -30.83 10.62
CA VAL A 150 -17.96 -31.73 11.50
C VAL A 150 -18.80 -32.26 12.66
N LEU A 151 -19.64 -31.42 13.27
CA LEU A 151 -20.51 -31.83 14.38
C LEU A 151 -21.63 -32.78 13.94
N SER A 152 -22.18 -32.57 12.73
CA SER A 152 -23.18 -33.47 12.15
C SER A 152 -22.64 -34.89 11.97
N LEU A 153 -21.37 -35.03 11.61
CA LEU A 153 -20.69 -36.34 11.51
C LEU A 153 -20.51 -37.04 12.87
N LYS A 154 -20.39 -36.27 13.96
CA LYS A 154 -20.19 -36.80 15.33
C LYS A 154 -21.47 -37.23 16.04
N LYS A 155 -22.66 -37.10 15.41
CA LYS A 155 -23.97 -37.51 15.96
C LYS A 155 -24.28 -36.95 17.37
N ALA A 156 -23.87 -35.72 17.65
CA ALA A 156 -24.19 -35.04 18.91
C ALA A 156 -25.35 -34.04 18.69
N PRO A 157 -26.61 -34.38 19.05
CA PRO A 157 -27.78 -33.59 18.65
C PRO A 157 -27.81 -32.19 19.29
N GLY A 158 -27.42 -32.04 20.56
CA GLY A 158 -27.42 -30.75 21.24
C GLY A 158 -26.47 -29.71 20.60
N PRO A 159 -25.17 -30.02 20.46
CA PRO A 159 -24.20 -29.12 19.82
C PRO A 159 -24.54 -28.76 18.37
N VAL A 160 -25.18 -29.66 17.63
CA VAL A 160 -25.59 -29.40 16.23
C VAL A 160 -26.68 -28.33 16.17
N VAL A 161 -27.68 -28.39 17.05
CA VAL A 161 -28.73 -27.37 17.11
C VAL A 161 -28.13 -26.01 17.45
N ALA A 162 -27.22 -25.94 18.43
CA ALA A 162 -26.51 -24.71 18.76
C ALA A 162 -25.71 -24.19 17.55
N ALA A 163 -24.90 -25.03 16.91
CA ALA A 163 -24.10 -24.67 15.73
C ALA A 163 -24.95 -24.19 14.54
N ALA A 164 -26.20 -24.64 14.40
CA ALA A 164 -27.12 -24.19 13.36
C ALA A 164 -27.71 -22.79 13.62
N VAL A 165 -27.83 -22.38 14.89
CA VAL A 165 -28.31 -21.03 15.25
C VAL A 165 -27.25 -19.96 14.96
N LEU A 166 -25.96 -20.30 15.10
CA LEU A 166 -24.85 -19.38 14.88
C LEU A 166 -24.85 -18.67 13.50
N PRO A 167 -24.93 -19.38 12.35
CA PRO A 167 -24.92 -18.74 11.04
C PRO A 167 -26.14 -17.84 10.82
N PHE A 168 -27.30 -18.21 11.39
CA PHE A 168 -28.50 -17.37 11.31
C PHE A 168 -28.31 -16.05 12.06
N LEU A 169 -27.77 -16.10 13.28
CA LEU A 169 -27.48 -14.91 14.07
C LEU A 169 -26.46 -13.99 13.38
N THR A 170 -25.40 -14.56 12.78
CA THR A 170 -24.40 -13.75 12.06
C THR A 170 -24.95 -13.10 10.81
N LEU A 171 -25.81 -13.80 10.05
CA LEU A 171 -26.46 -13.20 8.89
C LEU A 171 -27.41 -12.09 9.30
N PHE A 172 -28.17 -12.28 10.38
CA PHE A 172 -29.05 -11.24 10.91
C PHE A 172 -28.26 -9.99 11.35
N ALA A 173 -27.18 -10.18 12.11
CA ALA A 173 -26.30 -9.08 12.51
C ALA A 173 -25.65 -8.39 11.30
N HIS A 174 -25.21 -9.16 10.31
CA HIS A 174 -24.62 -8.62 9.09
C HIS A 174 -25.61 -7.75 8.31
N VAL A 175 -26.86 -8.20 8.13
CA VAL A 175 -27.92 -7.41 7.49
C VAL A 175 -28.21 -6.13 8.28
N ASN A 176 -28.26 -6.19 9.60
CA ASN A 176 -28.50 -5.00 10.42
C ASN A 176 -27.37 -3.96 10.27
N ILE A 177 -26.11 -4.41 10.29
CA ILE A 177 -24.93 -3.55 10.08
C ILE A 177 -24.95 -2.98 8.65
N LEU A 178 -25.25 -3.81 7.65
CA LEU A 178 -25.37 -3.34 6.26
C LEU A 178 -26.55 -2.39 6.04
N ASN A 179 -27.58 -2.38 6.89
CA ASN A 179 -28.64 -1.39 6.81
C ASN A 179 -28.23 -0.05 7.43
N LEU A 180 -27.35 -0.08 8.45
CA LEU A 180 -27.00 1.11 9.24
C LEU A 180 -25.83 1.91 8.65
N TYR A 181 -24.78 1.24 8.16
CA TYR A 181 -23.49 1.89 7.83
C TYR A 181 -23.22 2.30 6.36
N PRO A 182 -23.87 1.75 5.29
CA PRO A 182 -23.35 1.93 3.93
C PRO A 182 -23.47 3.36 3.42
N ARG A 183 -24.45 4.13 3.91
CA ARG A 183 -24.70 5.51 3.44
C ARG A 183 -23.59 6.46 3.86
N THR A 184 -23.17 6.39 5.12
CA THR A 184 -22.17 7.31 5.70
C THR A 184 -20.75 7.00 5.21
N ALA A 185 -20.50 5.74 4.87
CA ALA A 185 -19.15 5.27 4.63
C ALA A 185 -18.80 5.14 3.14
N THR A 186 -19.79 5.21 2.24
CA THR A 186 -19.57 5.28 0.79
C THR A 186 -19.56 6.72 0.26
N TYR A 187 -20.28 7.64 0.92
CA TYR A 187 -20.47 9.01 0.46
C TYR A 187 -20.03 10.00 1.54
N LEU A 188 -19.36 11.08 1.12
CA LEU A 188 -19.06 12.20 2.01
C LEU A 188 -20.36 13.00 2.26
N PRO A 189 -20.80 13.16 3.52
CA PRO A 189 -22.05 13.84 3.80
C PRO A 189 -21.94 15.35 3.53
N LEU A 190 -23.01 15.93 2.96
CA LEU A 190 -23.05 17.35 2.59
C LEU A 190 -22.75 18.28 3.77
N LEU A 191 -23.18 17.90 4.98
CA LEU A 191 -22.93 18.68 6.20
C LEU A 191 -21.43 18.85 6.47
N ASP A 192 -20.64 17.79 6.27
CA ASP A 192 -19.19 17.85 6.43
C ASP A 192 -18.55 18.64 5.29
N CYS A 193 -19.05 18.53 4.06
CA CYS A 193 -18.62 19.38 2.95
C CYS A 193 -18.81 20.87 3.26
N VAL A 194 -19.97 21.27 3.79
CA VAL A 194 -20.26 22.66 4.19
C VAL A 194 -19.37 23.10 5.35
N ARG A 195 -19.11 22.22 6.33
CA ARG A 195 -18.21 22.50 7.44
C ARG A 195 -16.77 22.74 6.94
N ILE A 196 -16.27 21.84 6.10
CA ILE A 196 -14.92 21.93 5.51
C ILE A 196 -14.82 23.20 4.65
N ASP A 197 -15.82 23.50 3.82
CA ASP A 197 -15.86 24.72 3.01
C ASP A 197 -15.82 25.98 3.88
N ARG A 198 -16.62 26.03 4.95
CA ARG A 198 -16.63 27.16 5.89
C ARG A 198 -15.26 27.36 6.56
N HIS A 199 -14.57 26.28 6.95
CA HIS A 199 -13.22 26.40 7.51
C HIS A 199 -12.22 26.92 6.47
N ARG A 200 -12.32 26.46 5.22
CA ARG A 200 -11.44 26.91 4.12
C ARG A 200 -11.71 28.34 3.67
N ARG A 201 -12.91 28.90 3.90
CA ARG A 201 -13.28 30.31 3.58
C ARG A 201 -12.37 31.37 4.17
N TYR A 202 -11.70 31.08 5.27
CA TYR A 202 -10.76 32.01 5.90
C TYR A 202 -9.30 31.79 5.48
N GLY A 203 -9.01 30.71 4.72
CA GLY A 203 -7.71 30.44 4.12
C GLY A 203 -7.60 31.07 2.72
N HIS A 204 -6.42 31.56 2.35
CA HIS A 204 -6.21 32.41 1.17
C HIS A 204 -6.38 31.70 -0.21
N HIS A 205 -6.66 30.39 -0.27
CA HIS A 205 -6.41 29.57 -1.48
C HIS A 205 -7.63 28.82 -2.07
N ILE A 206 -8.87 29.30 -1.91
CA ILE A 206 -10.04 28.58 -2.47
C ILE A 206 -10.14 28.69 -4.00
N THR A 207 -9.60 29.76 -4.58
CA THR A 207 -9.70 30.05 -6.03
C THR A 207 -8.51 29.56 -6.84
N ASP A 208 -7.40 29.20 -6.18
CA ASP A 208 -6.17 28.76 -6.85
C ASP A 208 -6.22 27.25 -7.04
N PHE A 209 -7.12 26.76 -7.89
CA PHE A 209 -6.98 25.41 -8.45
C PHE A 209 -5.96 25.49 -9.58
N PRO A 210 -4.73 24.96 -9.41
CA PRO A 210 -3.71 25.04 -10.46
C PRO A 210 -4.21 24.27 -11.68
N LYS A 211 -4.14 24.90 -12.86
CA LYS A 211 -4.57 24.26 -14.13
C LYS A 211 -3.79 22.99 -14.45
N ASP A 212 -2.65 22.79 -13.79
CA ASP A 212 -1.71 21.70 -14.05
C ASP A 212 -1.99 20.42 -13.23
N ASN A 213 -2.90 20.45 -12.25
CA ASN A 213 -3.12 19.33 -11.30
C ASN A 213 -3.67 18.05 -11.93
N TYR A 214 -4.34 18.13 -13.08
CA TYR A 214 -4.91 16.98 -13.79
C TYR A 214 -4.37 16.87 -15.22
N VAL A 215 -3.15 17.37 -15.45
CA VAL A 215 -2.45 17.24 -16.73
C VAL A 215 -1.59 15.98 -16.70
N GLN A 216 -1.50 15.28 -17.84
CA GLN A 216 -0.66 14.09 -17.94
C GLN A 216 0.81 14.47 -17.67
N PRO A 217 1.55 13.68 -16.85
CA PRO A 217 2.95 13.96 -16.55
C PRO A 217 3.83 14.10 -17.80
N ALA A 218 3.50 13.38 -18.88
CA ALA A 218 4.18 13.46 -20.17
C ALA A 218 4.04 14.84 -20.84
N MET A 219 2.94 15.55 -20.63
CA MET A 219 2.72 16.90 -21.18
C MET A 219 3.44 17.99 -20.36
N LEU A 220 3.73 17.71 -19.08
CA LEU A 220 4.51 18.57 -18.20
C LEU A 220 6.02 18.31 -18.29
N ALA A 221 6.43 17.24 -18.99
CA ALA A 221 7.82 16.86 -19.13
C ALA A 221 8.58 17.94 -19.93
N ARG A 222 9.45 18.69 -19.25
CA ARG A 222 10.38 19.62 -19.91
C ARG A 222 11.41 18.83 -20.71
N THR A 223 11.95 19.45 -21.76
CA THR A 223 13.09 18.90 -22.50
C THR A 223 14.20 18.53 -21.51
N PRO A 224 14.86 17.36 -21.70
CA PRO A 224 15.95 16.97 -20.82
C PRO A 224 16.99 18.08 -20.81
N LEU A 225 17.34 18.58 -19.63
CA LEU A 225 18.36 19.61 -19.48
C LEU A 225 19.65 19.06 -20.05
N GLN A 226 20.16 19.74 -21.07
CA GLN A 226 21.44 19.38 -21.65
C GLN A 226 22.53 19.64 -20.61
N PRO A 227 23.54 18.76 -20.49
CA PRO A 227 24.69 19.06 -19.66
C PRO A 227 25.32 20.36 -20.18
N GLU A 228 25.44 21.33 -19.27
CA GLU A 228 26.21 22.55 -19.51
C GLU A 228 27.67 22.11 -19.68
N TYR A 229 28.10 21.90 -20.92
CA TYR A 229 29.52 21.76 -21.18
C TYR A 229 30.12 23.14 -20.93
N PRO A 230 31.06 23.31 -19.96
CA PRO A 230 31.86 24.52 -19.94
C PRO A 230 32.49 24.63 -21.34
N PRO A 231 32.51 25.81 -21.97
CA PRO A 231 33.13 25.96 -23.27
C PRO A 231 34.57 25.45 -23.14
N SER A 232 34.82 24.26 -23.69
CA SER A 232 36.17 23.76 -23.80
C SER A 232 36.94 24.84 -24.54
N HIS A 233 38.06 25.27 -23.98
CA HIS A 233 39.04 26.06 -24.70
C HIS A 233 39.45 25.28 -25.97
N ALA A 234 38.69 25.44 -27.05
CA ALA A 234 39.17 25.21 -28.39
C ALA A 234 40.07 26.41 -28.70
N SER A 235 41.31 26.29 -28.23
CA SER A 235 42.47 26.97 -28.78
C SER A 235 42.37 27.01 -30.31
N GLY A 236 42.57 28.21 -30.84
CA GLY A 236 42.10 28.60 -32.17
C GLY A 236 42.64 27.80 -33.35
N ILE A 237 41.83 27.79 -34.41
CA ILE A 237 42.31 27.73 -35.78
C ILE A 237 41.54 28.81 -36.55
N ASN A 238 42.30 29.78 -37.08
CA ASN A 238 41.82 30.81 -37.99
C ASN A 238 41.16 30.15 -39.21
N GLY A 239 39.94 30.59 -39.53
CA GLY A 239 39.24 30.24 -40.76
C GLY A 239 38.03 31.14 -40.92
N SER A 240 38.18 32.18 -41.73
CA SER A 240 37.11 33.00 -42.26
C SER A 240 36.04 32.13 -42.93
N ASP A 241 34.78 32.27 -42.51
CA ASP A 241 33.60 32.48 -43.38
C ASP A 241 32.29 32.20 -42.65
N GLY A 242 31.34 33.13 -42.80
CA GLY A 242 29.91 32.85 -42.94
C GLY A 242 29.10 32.43 -41.70
N ASP A 243 28.39 33.41 -41.13
CA ASP A 243 27.03 33.30 -40.57
C ASP A 243 26.62 31.99 -39.86
N LEU A 244 26.75 31.97 -38.52
CA LEU A 244 25.88 31.15 -37.69
C LEU A 244 25.56 31.87 -36.37
N ASN A 245 24.45 32.61 -36.35
CA ASN A 245 23.87 33.19 -35.15
C ASN A 245 23.36 32.07 -34.23
N ILE A 246 24.23 31.54 -33.36
CA ILE A 246 23.80 30.77 -32.19
C ILE A 246 23.38 31.81 -31.14
N ALA A 247 22.08 32.09 -31.10
CA ALA A 247 21.47 32.90 -30.05
C ALA A 247 21.65 32.18 -28.70
N VAL A 248 22.65 32.61 -27.93
CA VAL A 248 22.76 32.29 -26.50
C VAL A 248 21.65 33.03 -25.78
N ALA A 249 20.63 32.30 -25.33
CA ALA A 249 19.52 32.87 -24.55
C ALA A 249 19.98 33.24 -23.12
N PRO A 250 19.44 34.30 -22.51
CA PRO A 250 19.96 34.86 -21.28
C PRO A 250 19.62 34.01 -20.05
N SER A 251 20.54 34.03 -19.10
CA SER A 251 20.46 33.44 -17.76
C SER A 251 19.27 33.96 -16.96
N THR A 252 18.14 33.27 -16.97
CA THR A 252 17.02 33.49 -16.04
C THR A 252 16.53 32.16 -15.47
N ALA A 253 17.35 31.54 -14.63
CA ALA A 253 16.93 30.39 -13.84
C ALA A 253 17.65 30.36 -12.47
N LEU A 254 17.43 31.40 -11.67
CA LEU A 254 17.68 31.37 -10.22
C LEU A 254 16.42 31.83 -9.48
N ARG A 255 15.31 31.12 -9.69
CA ARG A 255 14.08 31.33 -8.95
C ARG A 255 13.36 30.01 -8.75
N ASP A 256 13.98 29.10 -8.02
CA ASP A 256 13.35 27.83 -7.61
C ASP A 256 13.88 27.31 -6.25
N GLU A 257 14.14 28.23 -5.31
CA GLU A 257 14.37 27.87 -3.90
C GLU A 257 13.28 28.39 -2.96
N ARG A 258 12.25 29.08 -3.46
CA ARG A 258 11.14 29.56 -2.61
C ARG A 258 9.91 28.65 -2.57
N ASP A 259 9.73 27.75 -3.53
CA ASP A 259 8.50 26.92 -3.61
C ASP A 259 8.57 25.62 -2.79
N LYS A 260 9.75 25.19 -2.36
CA LYS A 260 9.89 23.97 -1.54
C LYS A 260 9.59 24.20 -0.05
N ASP A 261 9.83 25.42 0.42
CA ASP A 261 9.59 25.76 1.84
C ASP A 261 8.09 26.01 2.11
N GLU A 262 7.33 26.48 1.13
CA GLU A 262 5.87 26.65 1.28
C GLU A 262 5.15 25.30 1.26
N LEU A 263 5.51 24.35 0.38
CA LEU A 263 4.85 23.03 0.35
C LEU A 263 5.08 22.19 1.62
N GLY A 264 6.19 22.40 2.32
CA GLY A 264 6.51 21.72 3.59
C GLY A 264 5.75 22.26 4.80
N MET A 265 5.32 23.52 4.76
CA MET A 265 4.65 24.19 5.89
C MET A 265 3.13 23.93 5.96
N TYR A 266 2.50 23.46 4.88
CA TYR A 266 1.06 23.17 4.87
C TYR A 266 0.67 21.82 5.48
N PHE A 267 1.63 20.94 5.81
CA PHE A 267 1.34 19.56 6.25
C PHE A 267 1.83 19.20 7.66
N LEU A 268 2.43 20.14 8.39
CA LEU A 268 2.91 19.93 9.78
C LEU A 268 2.02 20.56 10.87
N SER A 269 0.78 20.92 10.53
CA SER A 269 -0.21 21.42 11.50
C SER A 269 -1.51 20.66 11.39
N GLU A 270 -1.50 19.38 11.76
CA GLU A 270 -2.59 18.67 12.47
C GLU A 270 -2.00 17.57 13.35
#